data_AF-A0A6S7LQC2-F1
#
_entry.id   AF-A0A6S7LQC2-F1
#
_cell.length_a   1.000
_cell.length_b   1.000
_cell.length_c   1.000
_cell.angle_alpha   90.00
_cell.angle_beta   90.00
_cell.angle_gamma   90.00
#
_symmetry.space_group_name_H-M   'P 1'
#
loop_
_entity.id
_entity.type
_entity.pdbx_description
1 polymer ?
#
loop_
_entity_poly.entity_id
_entity_poly.type
_entity_poly.pdbx_seq_one_letter_code
_entity_poly.pdbx_strand_id
1 'polypeptide(L)' 'LKCRKIFCTLQYAPVCGSDGKTYGNICFLNAADCESEEDITVVHPGPCHVVCPQIECVTPCPFGYIGPVNGCPTCQCK' A
#
# COMPACT_ATOMS: atom_id res chain seq x y z
N LEU A 1 3.09 18.09 21.85
CA LEU A 1 2.43 17.07 22.68
C LEU A 1 3.15 15.75 22.46
N LYS A 2 3.47 14.96 23.49
CA LYS A 2 4.03 13.62 23.27
C LYS A 2 2.88 12.65 23.01
N CYS A 3 2.93 11.94 21.88
CA CYS A 3 1.96 10.90 21.58
C CYS A 3 1.95 9.85 22.71
N ARG A 4 0.76 9.55 23.26
CA ARG A 4 0.62 8.45 24.22
C ARG A 4 0.60 7.15 23.44
N LYS A 5 1.31 6.12 23.91
CA LYS A 5 1.34 4.79 23.26
C LYS A 5 -0.09 4.29 22.97
N ILE A 6 -0.41 4.13 21.69
CA ILE A 6 -1.70 3.62 21.21
C ILE A 6 -1.58 2.10 21.07
N PHE A 7 -2.50 1.36 21.68
CA PHE A 7 -2.58 -0.09 21.54
C PHE A 7 -3.65 -0.45 20.52
N CYS A 8 -3.24 -1.17 19.47
CA CYS A 8 -4.12 -1.56 18.38
C CYS A 8 -4.36 -3.07 18.36
N THR A 9 -5.58 -3.46 18.01
CA THR A 9 -5.88 -4.86 17.68
C THR A 9 -5.22 -5.26 16.37
N LEU A 10 -4.94 -6.54 16.18
CA LEU A 10 -4.40 -7.08 14.92
C LEU A 10 -5.47 -7.38 13.86
N GLN A 11 -6.72 -6.92 14.05
CA GLN A 11 -7.75 -7.05 13.04
C GLN A 11 -7.33 -6.33 11.76
N TYR A 12 -7.35 -7.06 10.64
CA TYR A 12 -7.03 -6.52 9.34
C TYR A 12 -8.28 -5.89 8.70
N ALA A 13 -8.26 -4.55 8.60
CA ALA A 13 -9.31 -3.73 7.99
C ALA A 13 -8.61 -2.51 7.35
N PRO A 14 -7.86 -2.71 6.26
CA PRO A 14 -6.85 -1.77 5.81
C PRO A 14 -7.45 -0.43 5.37
N VAL A 15 -6.65 0.63 5.50
CA VAL A 15 -6.96 1.98 5.01
C VAL A 15 -5.75 2.56 4.29
N CYS A 16 -5.99 3.39 3.27
CA CYS A 16 -4.95 4.15 2.60
C CYS A 16 -4.81 5.52 3.26
N GLY A 17 -3.62 5.84 3.75
CA GLY A 17 -3.29 7.15 4.33
C GLY A 17 -2.95 8.19 3.26
N SER A 18 -3.07 9.48 3.61
CA SER A 18 -2.71 10.61 2.75
C SER A 18 -1.21 10.68 2.44
N ASP A 19 -0.39 9.97 3.22
CA ASP A 19 1.04 9.77 3.01
C ASP A 19 1.35 8.62 2.01
N GLY A 20 0.33 8.04 1.40
CA GLY A 20 0.46 6.94 0.44
C GLY A 20 0.76 5.58 1.07
N LYS A 21 0.73 5.45 2.41
CA LYS A 21 0.96 4.18 3.09
C LYS A 21 -0.34 3.44 3.39
N THR A 22 -0.27 2.12 3.29
CA THR A 22 -1.36 1.25 3.75
C THR A 22 -1.17 0.97 5.24
N TYR A 23 -2.20 1.25 6.02
CA TYR A 23 -2.27 0.89 7.42
C TYR A 23 -3.16 -0.33 7.60
N GLY A 24 -2.75 -1.28 8.46
CA GLY A 24 -3.48 -2.54 8.66
C GLY A 24 -4.90 -2.34 9.21
N ASN A 25 -5.13 -1.23 9.91
CA ASN A 25 -6.44 -0.70 10.28
C ASN A 25 -6.33 0.78 10.68
N ILE A 26 -7.48 1.40 10.97
CA ILE A 26 -7.57 2.81 11.38
C ILE A 26 -6.80 3.14 12.66
N CYS A 27 -6.68 2.18 13.59
CA CYS A 27 -5.92 2.42 14.83
C CYS A 27 -4.43 2.59 14.53
N PHE A 28 -3.87 1.77 13.64
CA PHE A 28 -2.47 1.90 13.23
C PHE A 28 -2.19 3.18 12.46
N LEU A 29 -3.16 3.68 11.67
CA LEU A 29 -3.05 4.99 11.04
C LEU A 29 -2.99 6.10 12.10
N ASN A 30 -3.94 6.11 13.04
CA ASN A 30 -3.97 7.12 14.11
C ASN A 30 -2.71 7.10 14.99
N ALA A 31 -2.14 5.91 15.19
CA ALA A 31 -0.86 5.76 15.89
C ALA A 31 0.29 6.42 15.14
N ALA A 32 0.35 6.22 13.81
CA ALA A 32 1.36 6.83 12.98
C ALA A 32 1.17 8.34 12.80
N ASP A 33 -0.07 8.79 12.60
CA ASP A 33 -0.46 10.21 12.54
C ASP A 33 0.02 10.98 13.77
N CYS A 34 -0.21 10.42 14.96
CA CYS A 34 0.19 11.01 16.22
C CYS A 34 1.71 11.10 16.44
N GLU A 35 2.50 10.28 15.73
CA GLU A 35 3.97 10.29 15.74
C GLU A 35 4.56 11.06 14.55
N SER A 36 3.74 11.44 13.57
CA SER A 36 4.13 12.13 12.35
C SER A 36 4.33 13.64 12.60
N GLU A 37 5.15 14.27 11.77
CA GLU A 37 5.28 15.74 11.72
C GLU A 37 4.15 16.38 10.92
N GLU A 38 3.53 15.62 10.01
CA GLU A 38 2.42 16.03 9.16
C GLU A 38 1.17 15.18 9.44
N ASP A 39 -0.02 15.79 9.30
CA ASP A 39 -1.30 15.10 9.51
C ASP A 39 -1.50 13.99 8.45
N ILE A 40 -1.75 12.78 8.90
CA ILE A 40 -2.08 11.61 8.09
C ILE A 40 -3.57 11.35 8.18
N THR A 41 -4.28 11.54 7.08
CA THR A 41 -5.72 11.32 6.98
C THR A 41 -6.02 10.06 6.19
N VAL A 42 -7.21 9.48 6.38
CA VAL A 42 -7.70 8.40 5.52
C VAL A 42 -8.11 8.98 4.17
N VAL A 43 -7.50 8.49 3.09
CA VAL A 43 -7.92 8.79 1.72
C VAL A 43 -9.10 7.90 1.32
N HIS A 44 -9.01 6.59 1.55
CA HIS A 44 -10.09 5.65 1.29
C HIS A 44 -9.95 4.35 2.11
N PRO A 45 -11.05 3.59 2.30
CA PRO A 45 -11.00 2.23 2.82
C PRO A 45 -10.27 1.29 1.85
N GLY A 46 -9.59 0.28 2.38
CA GLY A 46 -8.75 -0.65 1.61
C GLY A 46 -7.27 -0.26 1.59
N PRO A 47 -6.39 -1.12 1.08
CA PRO A 47 -4.98 -0.79 0.90
C PRO A 47 -4.81 0.30 -0.17
N CYS A 48 -3.73 1.09 -0.08
CA CYS A 48 -3.34 1.97 -1.16
C CYS A 48 -3.08 1.19 -2.45
N HIS A 49 -3.39 1.79 -3.59
CA HIS A 49 -3.09 1.19 -4.88
C HIS A 49 -1.58 1.18 -5.12
N VAL A 50 -1.07 0.04 -5.60
CA VAL A 50 0.27 -0.03 -6.16
C VAL A 50 0.26 0.72 -7.48
N VAL A 51 1.09 1.76 -7.59
CA VAL A 51 1.27 2.49 -8.85
C VAL A 51 2.15 1.65 -9.76
N CYS A 52 1.59 1.20 -10.87
CA CYS A 52 2.32 0.43 -11.86
C CYS A 52 2.57 1.24 -13.12
N PRO A 53 3.73 1.07 -13.77
CA PRO A 53 3.94 1.61 -15.10
C PRO A 53 2.89 0.99 -16.05
N GLN A 54 2.31 1.84 -16.88
CA GLN A 54 1.47 1.38 -17.99
C GLN A 54 2.41 0.77 -19.02
N ILE A 55 2.42 -0.56 -19.12
CA ILE A 55 3.30 -1.28 -20.04
C ILE A 55 2.46 -2.04 -21.07
N GLU A 56 2.87 -1.98 -22.33
CA GLU A 56 2.34 -2.80 -23.40
C GLU A 56 3.43 -3.81 -23.81
N CYS A 57 3.17 -5.10 -23.58
CA CYS A 57 4.11 -6.12 -24.01
C CYS A 57 3.96 -6.35 -25.50
N VAL A 58 4.93 -5.84 -26.27
CA VAL A 58 4.90 -5.90 -27.74
C VAL A 58 5.11 -7.33 -28.26
N THR A 59 5.78 -8.18 -27.49
CA THR A 59 6.08 -9.58 -27.86
C THR A 59 5.39 -10.54 -26.91
N PRO A 60 4.53 -11.46 -27.40
CA PRO A 60 3.94 -12.50 -26.56
C PRO A 60 5.01 -13.54 -26.16
N CYS A 61 5.07 -13.88 -24.88
CA CYS A 61 5.95 -14.96 -24.39
C CYS A 61 5.23 -16.31 -24.51
N PRO A 62 5.72 -17.28 -25.31
CA PRO A 62 5.06 -18.58 -25.50
C PRO A 62 4.90 -19.41 -24.22
N PHE A 63 5.80 -19.21 -23.25
CA PHE A 63 5.80 -19.89 -21.95
C PHE A 63 5.27 -19.01 -20.81
N GLY A 64 4.72 -17.84 -21.15
CA GLY A 64 4.20 -16.85 -20.22
C GLY A 64 5.26 -15.89 -19.67
N TYR A 65 4.79 -14.92 -18.88
CA TYR A 65 5.61 -13.91 -18.22
C TYR A 65 6.01 -14.34 -16.82
N ILE A 66 7.11 -13.79 -16.31
CA ILE A 66 7.42 -13.79 -14.88
C ILE A 66 6.24 -13.15 -14.13
N GLY A 67 5.95 -13.63 -12.92
CA GLY A 67 4.85 -13.13 -12.10
C GLY A 67 4.96 -11.63 -11.79
N PRO A 68 3.93 -11.04 -11.17
CA PRO A 68 3.94 -9.61 -10.87
C PRO A 68 5.12 -9.26 -9.93
N VAL A 69 5.95 -8.32 -10.36
CA VAL A 69 7.09 -7.84 -9.58
C VAL A 69 6.61 -6.70 -8.71
N ASN A 70 6.65 -6.88 -7.38
CA ASN A 70 6.12 -5.91 -6.40
C ASN A 70 4.65 -5.53 -6.65
N GLY A 71 3.85 -6.46 -7.17
CA GLY A 71 2.44 -6.21 -7.51
C GLY A 71 2.20 -5.58 -8.89
N CYS A 72 3.26 -5.34 -9.68
CA CYS A 72 3.14 -4.76 -11.02
C CYS A 72 3.34 -5.77 -12.15
N PRO A 73 2.65 -5.59 -13.30
CA PRO A 73 2.86 -6.42 -14.48
C PRO A 73 4.29 -6.27 -15.00
N THR A 74 4.79 -7.31 -15.68
CA THR A 74 6.12 -7.34 -16.30
C THR A 74 6.05 -7.99 -17.67
N CYS A 75 6.95 -7.59 -18.57
CA CYS A 75 7.12 -8.21 -19.88
C CYS A 75 8.31 -9.19 -19.93
N GLN A 76 8.90 -9.54 -18.78
CA GLN A 76 9.98 -10.52 -18.74
C GLN A 76 9.42 -11.93 -18.96
N CYS A 77 9.93 -12.66 -19.95
CA CYS A 77 9.54 -14.06 -20.18
C CYS A 77 10.13 -14.99 -19.11
N LYS A 78 9.42 -16.09 -18.84
CA LYS A 78 9.96 -17.22 -18.07
C LYS A 78 11.10 -17.92 -18.79
#